data_AF-M7BUR7-F1
#
_entry.id   AF-M7BUR7-F1
#
_cell.length_a   1.000
_cell.length_b   1.000
_cell.length_c   1.000
_cell.angle_alpha   90.00
_cell.angle_beta   90.00
_cell.angle_gamma   90.00
#
_symmetry.space_group_name_H-M   'P 1'
#
loop_
_entity.id
_entity.type
_entity.pdbx_description
1 polymer ?
#
loop_
_entity_poly.entity_id
_entity_poly.type
_entity_poly.pdbx_seq_one_letter_code
_entity_poly.pdbx_strand_id
1 'polypeptide(L)'
;MDKNEPSVVDANIGEQVRLPCRVEASPALTIEWQKDGQPVSSSRHRQQSDGALVISRVGSEDAGFFTCIASNGRDQDQRQIQLRTLGELRITGLLPSLTVLEGENAQLQCMVTGNNVNVRWSRNGVPMRADGHHIHLSQDGSLIINNAQAGDEGSYTCNAYRGSNSVSASTKVKVIKSRPEAVDLTTQCVDQPHLANCDLIIQAQLCTNEYYSSFCCASCSQYQPQDNPSHQQG
;
A
#
# COMPACT_ATOMS: atom_id res chain seq x y z
N MET A 1 19.36 -30.90 -8.02
CA MET A 1 18.29 -30.65 -7.02
C MET A 1 18.64 -31.46 -5.81
N ASP A 2 18.99 -30.79 -4.71
CA ASP A 2 19.31 -31.46 -3.45
C ASP A 2 18.06 -32.17 -2.92
N LYS A 3 18.15 -33.48 -2.71
CA LYS A 3 17.04 -34.29 -2.16
C LYS A 3 16.63 -33.83 -0.74
N ASN A 4 17.45 -33.01 -0.09
CA ASN A 4 17.27 -32.55 1.28
C ASN A 4 16.71 -31.13 1.42
N GLU A 5 16.53 -30.36 0.33
CA GLU A 5 15.91 -29.04 0.43
C GLU A 5 14.38 -29.16 0.40
N PRO A 6 13.65 -28.63 1.42
CA PRO A 6 12.20 -28.68 1.41
C PRO A 6 11.63 -27.87 0.25
N SER A 7 10.69 -28.45 -0.50
CA SER A 7 9.95 -27.67 -1.49
C SER A 7 9.04 -26.66 -0.79
N VAL A 8 8.98 -25.44 -1.29
CA VAL A 8 8.15 -24.37 -0.71
C VAL A 8 6.83 -24.26 -1.47
N VAL A 9 5.72 -24.21 -0.74
CA VAL A 9 4.38 -23.95 -1.28
C VAL A 9 3.80 -22.74 -0.55
N ASP A 10 3.39 -21.74 -1.31
CA ASP A 10 2.69 -20.56 -0.80
C ASP A 10 1.18 -20.71 -1.00
N ALA A 11 0.38 -20.37 0.02
CA ALA A 11 -1.08 -20.35 -0.08
C ALA A 11 -1.67 -19.16 0.66
N ASN A 12 -2.71 -18.53 0.10
CA ASN A 12 -3.45 -17.51 0.85
C ASN A 12 -4.32 -18.19 1.92
N ILE A 13 -4.50 -17.49 3.03
CA ILE A 13 -5.48 -17.89 4.05
C ILE A 13 -6.88 -17.97 3.41
N GLY A 14 -7.62 -19.03 3.73
CA GLY A 14 -8.95 -19.33 3.23
C GLY A 14 -9.00 -20.16 1.94
N GLU A 15 -7.90 -20.25 1.19
CA GLU A 15 -7.84 -21.01 -0.06
C GLU A 15 -7.62 -22.51 0.18
N GLN A 16 -7.88 -23.31 -0.86
CA GLN A 16 -7.46 -24.71 -0.90
C GLN A 16 -6.01 -24.79 -1.38
N VAL A 17 -5.19 -25.60 -0.71
CA VAL A 17 -3.82 -25.92 -1.17
C VAL A 17 -3.62 -27.41 -1.32
N ARG A 18 -2.75 -27.77 -2.27
CA ARG A 18 -2.33 -29.12 -2.55
C ARG A 18 -0.83 -29.26 -2.34
N LEU A 19 -0.43 -30.16 -1.43
CA LEU A 19 0.96 -30.48 -1.13
C LEU A 19 1.32 -31.79 -1.86
N PRO A 20 2.15 -31.75 -2.92
CA PRO A 20 2.49 -32.94 -3.70
C PRO A 20 3.49 -33.84 -2.94
N CYS A 21 3.24 -35.14 -2.85
CA CYS A 21 4.26 -36.07 -2.35
C CYS A 21 5.11 -36.61 -3.51
N ARG A 22 6.42 -36.31 -3.50
CA ARG A 22 7.37 -36.70 -4.57
C ARG A 22 8.46 -37.62 -4.03
N VAL A 23 8.06 -38.82 -3.63
CA VAL A 23 8.90 -39.87 -3.02
C VAL A 23 9.18 -40.98 -4.03
N GLU A 24 10.32 -41.66 -3.85
CA GLU A 24 10.85 -42.63 -4.82
C GLU A 24 10.52 -44.10 -4.48
N ALA A 25 9.82 -44.37 -3.39
CA ALA A 25 9.41 -45.73 -3.03
C ALA A 25 8.39 -46.26 -4.07
N SER A 26 8.78 -47.28 -4.83
CA SER A 26 7.93 -47.91 -5.85
C SER A 26 7.97 -49.44 -5.77
N PRO A 27 6.81 -50.11 -5.63
CA PRO A 27 5.52 -49.53 -5.30
C PRO A 27 5.50 -49.09 -3.82
N ALA A 28 5.15 -47.82 -3.55
CA ALA A 28 4.81 -47.40 -2.19
C ALA A 28 3.52 -48.12 -1.78
N LEU A 29 3.55 -48.85 -0.67
CA LEU A 29 2.37 -49.52 -0.11
C LEU A 29 1.54 -48.57 0.74
N THR A 30 2.20 -47.64 1.44
CA THR A 30 1.56 -46.63 2.27
C THR A 30 2.21 -45.26 2.07
N ILE A 31 1.38 -44.21 2.14
CA ILE A 31 1.81 -42.82 2.22
C ILE A 31 1.16 -42.21 3.45
N GLU A 32 1.98 -41.62 4.31
CA GLU A 32 1.57 -40.96 5.54
C GLU A 32 2.06 -39.51 5.54
N TRP A 33 1.24 -38.63 6.12
CA TRP A 33 1.58 -37.22 6.27
C TRP A 33 1.72 -36.87 7.75
N GLN A 34 2.78 -36.14 8.06
CA GLN A 34 3.03 -35.58 9.38
C GLN A 34 3.22 -34.06 9.30
N LYS A 35 2.76 -33.35 10.33
CA LYS A 35 3.12 -31.95 10.59
C LYS A 35 3.78 -31.90 11.95
N ASP A 36 4.97 -31.32 12.02
CA ASP A 36 5.73 -31.20 13.28
C ASP A 36 5.93 -32.56 13.99
N GLY A 37 6.10 -33.63 13.22
CA GLY A 37 6.29 -35.01 13.71
C GLY A 37 5.02 -35.74 14.16
N GLN A 38 3.85 -35.10 14.07
CA GLN A 38 2.56 -35.71 14.42
C GLN A 38 1.73 -36.03 13.16
N PRO A 39 0.99 -37.15 13.13
CA PRO A 39 0.10 -37.46 12.02
C PRO A 39 -0.89 -36.32 11.77
N VAL A 40 -1.06 -35.93 10.51
CA VAL A 40 -2.06 -34.90 10.18
C VAL A 40 -3.46 -35.45 10.41
N SER A 41 -4.18 -34.83 11.34
CA SER A 41 -5.54 -35.25 11.72
C SER A 41 -6.44 -34.03 11.85
N SER A 42 -7.01 -33.59 10.74
CA SER A 42 -8.01 -32.52 10.70
C SER A 42 -9.08 -32.88 9.68
N SER A 43 -10.32 -32.46 9.91
CA SER A 43 -11.42 -32.62 8.96
C SER A 43 -11.18 -31.87 7.63
N ARG A 44 -10.27 -30.87 7.64
CA ARG A 44 -9.83 -30.11 6.46
C ARG A 44 -8.81 -30.84 5.59
N HIS A 45 -8.15 -31.88 6.14
CA HIS A 45 -7.09 -32.63 5.48
C HIS A 45 -7.65 -33.83 4.72
N ARG A 46 -7.30 -33.96 3.44
CA ARG A 46 -7.69 -35.08 2.58
C ARG A 46 -6.51 -35.55 1.76
N GLN A 47 -6.01 -36.74 2.05
CA GLN A 47 -5.04 -37.42 1.19
C GLN A 47 -5.73 -37.91 -0.08
N GLN A 48 -5.13 -37.63 -1.23
CA GLN A 48 -5.60 -38.07 -2.54
C GLN A 48 -5.00 -39.43 -2.91
N SER A 49 -5.53 -40.06 -3.97
CA SER A 49 -5.09 -41.37 -4.45
C SER A 49 -3.62 -41.41 -4.91
N ASP A 50 -3.09 -40.28 -5.37
CA ASP A 50 -1.68 -40.11 -5.73
C ASP A 50 -0.78 -39.75 -4.53
N GLY A 51 -1.30 -39.85 -3.30
CA GLY A 51 -0.55 -39.63 -2.06
C GLY A 51 -0.42 -38.17 -1.63
N ALA A 52 -0.86 -37.22 -2.43
CA ALA A 52 -0.70 -35.81 -2.10
C ALA A 52 -1.81 -35.32 -1.15
N LEU A 53 -1.46 -34.40 -0.25
CA LEU A 53 -2.36 -33.86 0.77
C LEU A 53 -3.09 -32.63 0.24
N VAL A 54 -4.41 -32.59 0.36
CA VAL A 54 -5.23 -31.41 0.10
C VAL A 54 -5.73 -30.84 1.42
N ILE A 55 -5.53 -29.54 1.61
CA ILE A 55 -6.05 -28.77 2.74
C ILE A 55 -7.13 -27.84 2.18
N SER A 56 -8.39 -28.03 2.56
CA SER A 56 -9.53 -27.38 1.88
C SER A 56 -9.70 -25.89 2.17
N ARG A 57 -9.28 -25.42 3.35
CA ARG A 57 -9.25 -24.01 3.75
C ARG A 57 -8.02 -23.79 4.62
N VAL A 58 -7.01 -23.13 4.08
CA VAL A 58 -5.75 -22.85 4.77
C VAL A 58 -5.98 -21.82 5.87
N GLY A 59 -5.55 -22.11 7.09
CA GLY A 59 -5.47 -21.16 8.20
C GLY A 59 -4.02 -20.76 8.48
N SER A 60 -3.79 -19.78 9.35
CA SER A 60 -2.44 -19.39 9.75
C SER A 60 -1.71 -20.49 10.52
N GLU A 61 -2.47 -21.37 11.20
CA GLU A 61 -1.96 -22.53 11.94
C GLU A 61 -1.40 -23.64 11.04
N ASP A 62 -1.79 -23.65 9.77
CA ASP A 62 -1.30 -24.62 8.79
C ASP A 62 0.12 -24.29 8.33
N ALA A 63 0.63 -23.08 8.58
CA ALA A 63 2.02 -22.74 8.26
C ALA A 63 2.99 -23.67 8.99
N GLY A 64 4.05 -24.08 8.29
CA GLY A 64 5.10 -24.95 8.85
C GLY A 64 5.55 -26.03 7.89
N PHE A 65 6.18 -27.07 8.44
CA PHE A 65 6.73 -28.16 7.66
C PHE A 65 5.82 -29.39 7.70
N PHE A 66 5.44 -29.86 6.53
CA PHE A 66 4.77 -31.12 6.33
C PHE A 66 5.77 -32.13 5.78
N THR A 67 5.76 -33.34 6.33
CA THR A 67 6.58 -34.45 5.83
C THR A 67 5.65 -35.49 5.24
N CYS A 68 5.83 -35.81 3.97
CA CYS A 68 5.22 -37.00 3.38
C CYS A 68 6.22 -38.14 3.44
N ILE A 69 5.74 -39.30 3.88
CA ILE A 69 6.52 -40.48 4.16
C ILE A 69 5.91 -41.62 3.34
N ALA A 70 6.68 -42.20 2.43
CA ALA A 70 6.28 -43.41 1.74
C ALA A 70 7.05 -44.62 2.26
N SER A 71 6.35 -45.73 2.42
CA SER A 71 6.93 -47.00 2.83
C SER A 71 6.42 -48.12 1.91
N ASN A 72 7.32 -49.05 1.59
CA ASN A 72 6.99 -50.32 0.93
C ASN A 72 7.09 -51.52 1.90
N GLY A 73 7.24 -51.26 3.21
CA GLY A 73 7.42 -52.28 4.25
C GLY A 73 8.86 -52.74 4.47
N ARG A 74 9.82 -52.38 3.61
CA ARG A 74 11.26 -52.63 3.78
C ARG A 74 12.07 -51.35 3.78
N ASP A 75 11.74 -50.45 2.86
CA ASP A 75 12.37 -49.17 2.64
C ASP A 75 11.38 -48.04 2.90
N GLN A 76 11.93 -46.90 3.33
CA GLN A 76 11.18 -45.67 3.57
C GLN A 76 11.88 -44.51 2.86
N ASP A 77 11.12 -43.68 2.16
CA ASP A 77 11.58 -42.39 1.64
C ASP A 77 10.64 -41.30 2.15
N GLN A 78 11.20 -40.12 2.42
CA GLN A 78 10.45 -38.99 2.91
C GLN A 78 10.84 -37.71 2.21
N ARG A 79 9.87 -36.79 2.11
CA ARG A 79 10.09 -35.44 1.60
C ARG A 79 9.40 -34.43 2.48
N GLN A 80 10.11 -33.35 2.76
CA GLN A 80 9.60 -32.23 3.53
C GLN A 80 9.12 -31.11 2.59
N ILE A 81 8.02 -30.47 2.96
CA ILE A 81 7.40 -29.36 2.25
C ILE A 81 7.13 -28.26 3.26
N GLN A 82 7.61 -27.05 2.98
CA GLN A 82 7.27 -25.89 3.77
C GLN A 82 6.02 -25.23 3.20
N LEU A 83 4.91 -25.26 3.95
CA LEU A 83 3.74 -24.45 3.65
C LEU A 83 3.90 -23.08 4.29
N ARG A 84 3.90 -22.03 3.48
CA ARG A 84 3.87 -20.63 3.94
C ARG A 84 2.49 -20.04 3.67
N THR A 85 1.89 -19.48 4.71
CA THR A 85 0.61 -18.78 4.60
C THR A 85 0.86 -17.33 4.22
N LEU A 86 0.29 -16.89 3.11
CA LEU A 86 0.36 -15.51 2.67
C LEU A 86 -0.72 -14.68 3.39
N GLY A 87 -0.32 -13.56 3.97
CA GLY A 87 -1.21 -12.64 4.67
C GLY A 87 -2.17 -11.90 3.72
N GLU A 88 -3.14 -11.21 4.31
CA GLU A 88 -4.11 -10.40 3.57
C GLU A 88 -3.42 -9.30 2.72
N LEU A 89 -4.04 -9.00 1.58
CA LEU A 89 -3.65 -7.84 0.78
C LEU A 89 -4.29 -6.57 1.37
N ARG A 90 -3.55 -5.46 1.37
CA ARG A 90 -4.04 -4.14 1.74
C ARG A 90 -3.39 -3.10 0.85
N ILE A 91 -4.18 -2.15 0.36
CA ILE A 91 -3.67 -1.00 -0.38
C ILE A 91 -3.32 0.10 0.62
N THR A 92 -2.07 0.52 0.65
CA THR A 92 -1.55 1.51 1.61
C THR A 92 -1.12 2.82 0.95
N GLY A 93 -0.91 2.82 -0.36
CA GLY A 93 -0.33 3.95 -1.09
C GLY A 93 -1.24 4.55 -2.14
N LEU A 94 -2.53 4.76 -1.85
CA LEU A 94 -3.45 5.45 -2.76
C LEU A 94 -4.04 6.68 -2.07
N LEU A 95 -3.76 7.86 -2.62
CA LEU A 95 -4.34 9.11 -2.13
C LEU A 95 -5.86 9.15 -2.39
N PRO A 96 -6.67 9.78 -1.52
CA PRO A 96 -8.12 9.87 -1.72
C PRO A 96 -8.50 10.71 -2.95
N SER A 97 -7.66 11.68 -3.32
CA SER A 97 -7.82 12.50 -4.52
C SER A 97 -6.48 13.01 -5.03
N LEU A 98 -6.40 13.27 -6.33
CA LEU A 98 -5.26 13.89 -7.00
C LEU A 98 -5.74 15.01 -7.90
N THR A 99 -5.13 16.18 -7.80
CA THR A 99 -5.34 17.30 -8.72
C THR A 99 -4.06 17.49 -9.52
N VAL A 100 -4.16 17.48 -10.85
CA VAL A 100 -3.04 17.64 -11.79
C VAL A 100 -3.32 18.82 -12.72
N LEU A 101 -2.27 19.55 -13.10
CA LEU A 101 -2.41 20.58 -14.13
C LEU A 101 -2.51 19.94 -15.52
N GLU A 102 -3.31 20.53 -16.39
CA GLU A 102 -3.37 20.15 -17.80
C GLU A 102 -1.96 20.26 -18.42
N GLY A 103 -1.53 19.18 -19.08
CA GLY A 103 -0.20 19.05 -19.67
C GLY A 103 0.89 18.51 -18.74
N GLU A 104 0.66 18.43 -17.42
CA GLU A 104 1.59 17.76 -16.50
C GLU A 104 1.34 16.25 -16.44
N ASN A 105 2.34 15.50 -15.96
CA ASN A 105 2.20 14.06 -15.74
C ASN A 105 1.56 13.79 -14.36
N ALA A 106 0.57 12.90 -14.32
CA ALA A 106 -0.01 12.40 -13.07
C ALA A 106 0.53 11.00 -12.75
N GLN A 107 0.83 10.75 -11.48
CA GLN A 107 1.14 9.41 -10.98
C GLN A 107 0.17 9.05 -9.86
N LEU A 108 -0.64 8.02 -10.10
CA LEU A 108 -1.51 7.43 -9.09
C LEU A 108 -0.79 6.23 -8.50
N GLN A 109 -0.27 6.40 -7.29
CA GLN A 109 0.39 5.32 -6.56
C GLN A 109 -0.63 4.23 -6.20
N CYS A 110 -0.19 2.96 -6.22
CA CYS A 110 -0.95 1.87 -5.61
C CYS A 110 -0.01 0.87 -4.93
N MET A 111 0.48 1.25 -3.75
CA MET A 111 1.28 0.33 -2.92
C MET A 111 0.38 -0.71 -2.26
N VAL A 112 0.75 -1.98 -2.38
CA VAL A 112 0.00 -3.12 -1.82
C VAL A 112 0.89 -3.95 -0.90
N THR A 113 0.34 -4.42 0.22
CA THR A 113 1.05 -5.33 1.12
C THR A 113 1.20 -6.73 0.53
N GLY A 114 2.37 -7.35 0.74
CA GLY A 114 2.65 -8.74 0.36
C GLY A 114 3.36 -8.88 -0.99
N ASN A 115 3.81 -10.10 -1.28
CA ASN A 115 4.58 -10.42 -2.49
C ASN A 115 3.71 -11.07 -3.57
N ASN A 116 4.20 -11.09 -4.82
CA ASN A 116 3.56 -11.71 -5.97
C ASN A 116 2.12 -11.22 -6.21
N VAL A 117 1.90 -9.92 -6.00
CA VAL A 117 0.60 -9.27 -6.18
C VAL A 117 0.52 -8.71 -7.59
N ASN A 118 -0.60 -8.92 -8.26
CA ASN A 118 -0.91 -8.30 -9.53
C ASN A 118 -1.79 -7.07 -9.31
N VAL A 119 -1.55 -6.00 -10.06
CA VAL A 119 -2.33 -4.76 -10.01
C VAL A 119 -2.95 -4.47 -11.37
N ARG A 120 -4.22 -4.07 -11.37
CA ARG A 120 -4.94 -3.56 -12.55
C ARG A 120 -5.73 -2.31 -12.20
N TRP A 121 -5.93 -1.45 -13.18
CA TRP A 121 -6.66 -0.19 -13.01
C TRP A 121 -7.96 -0.18 -13.80
N SER A 122 -8.93 0.56 -13.30
CA SER A 122 -10.16 0.91 -14.02
C SER A 122 -10.49 2.38 -13.83
N ARG A 123 -11.04 3.03 -14.86
CA ARG A 123 -11.54 4.41 -14.80
C ARG A 123 -13.05 4.39 -14.95
N ASN A 124 -13.75 4.98 -13.99
CA ASN A 124 -15.21 5.03 -13.94
C ASN A 124 -15.84 3.63 -14.09
N GLY A 125 -15.23 2.62 -13.45
CA GLY A 125 -15.66 1.22 -13.51
C GLY A 125 -15.23 0.45 -14.75
N VAL A 126 -14.64 1.10 -15.76
CA VAL A 126 -14.19 0.45 -16.99
C VAL A 126 -12.71 0.06 -16.88
N PRO A 127 -12.34 -1.22 -17.09
CA PRO A 127 -10.93 -1.65 -17.07
C PRO A 127 -10.08 -0.87 -18.06
N MET A 128 -8.93 -0.39 -17.58
CA MET A 128 -7.95 0.31 -18.39
C MET A 128 -6.88 -0.66 -18.88
N ARG A 129 -6.28 -0.34 -20.03
CA ARG A 129 -5.05 -0.96 -20.51
C ARG A 129 -4.02 0.14 -20.72
N ALA A 130 -2.77 -0.15 -20.41
CA ALA A 130 -1.68 0.71 -20.82
C ALA A 130 -1.61 0.71 -22.35
N ASP A 131 -1.50 1.90 -22.93
CA ASP A 131 -1.29 2.07 -24.38
C ASP A 131 0.19 2.29 -24.72
N GLY A 132 1.04 2.51 -23.69
CA GLY A 132 2.46 2.72 -23.85
C GLY A 132 2.84 4.13 -24.29
N HIS A 133 1.88 5.08 -24.31
CA HIS A 133 2.11 6.48 -24.67
C HIS A 133 1.45 7.46 -23.67
N HIS A 134 0.12 7.42 -23.55
CA HIS A 134 -0.64 8.29 -22.66
C HIS A 134 -0.80 7.65 -21.28
N ILE A 135 -1.08 6.34 -21.25
CA ILE A 135 -1.30 5.56 -20.04
C ILE A 135 -0.23 4.49 -19.90
N HIS A 136 0.49 4.52 -18.78
CA HIS A 136 1.52 3.55 -18.44
C HIS A 136 1.29 2.92 -17.06
N LEU A 137 1.75 1.68 -16.90
CA LEU A 137 1.85 1.02 -15.60
C LEU A 137 3.32 0.85 -15.26
N SER A 138 3.72 1.35 -14.09
CA SER A 138 5.06 1.11 -13.56
C SER A 138 5.17 -0.29 -12.95
N GLN A 139 6.40 -0.72 -12.66
CA GLN A 139 6.69 -2.06 -12.12
C GLN A 139 6.04 -2.31 -10.76
N ASP A 140 5.86 -1.25 -9.96
CA ASP A 140 5.17 -1.29 -8.66
C ASP A 140 3.64 -1.28 -8.79
N GLY A 141 3.10 -1.25 -10.01
CA GLY A 141 1.65 -1.22 -10.28
C GLY A 141 1.02 0.18 -10.24
N SER A 142 1.80 1.23 -10.03
CA SER A 142 1.30 2.61 -10.10
C SER A 142 0.89 2.99 -11.53
N LEU A 143 -0.16 3.80 -11.67
CA LEU A 143 -0.64 4.29 -12.97
C LEU A 143 -0.01 5.66 -13.27
N ILE A 144 0.58 5.81 -14.44
CA ILE A 144 1.13 7.08 -14.92
C ILE A 144 0.28 7.55 -16.09
N ILE A 145 -0.16 8.80 -16.03
CA ILE A 145 -0.86 9.51 -17.09
C ILE A 145 0.07 10.62 -17.57
N ASN A 146 0.55 10.52 -18.79
CA ASN A 146 1.43 11.55 -19.37
C ASN A 146 0.59 12.68 -19.96
N ASN A 147 1.06 13.93 -19.85
CA ASN A 147 0.41 15.09 -20.50
C ASN A 147 -1.11 15.12 -20.24
N ALA A 148 -1.50 15.20 -18.96
CA ALA A 148 -2.87 15.05 -18.51
C ALA A 148 -3.84 15.98 -19.26
N GLN A 149 -4.98 15.44 -19.67
CA GLN A 149 -6.00 16.15 -20.43
C GLN A 149 -7.31 16.22 -19.66
N ALA A 150 -8.19 17.18 -19.99
CA ALA A 150 -9.51 17.28 -19.36
C ALA A 150 -10.33 15.96 -19.41
N GLY A 151 -10.13 15.13 -20.44
CA GLY A 151 -10.77 13.81 -20.56
C GLY A 151 -10.23 12.74 -19.61
N ASP A 152 -9.13 13.00 -18.91
CA ASP A 152 -8.58 12.10 -17.90
C ASP A 152 -9.21 12.28 -16.52
N GLU A 153 -10.09 13.26 -16.34
CA GLU A 153 -10.87 13.39 -15.12
C GLU A 153 -11.74 12.16 -14.85
N GLY A 154 -11.80 11.73 -13.59
CA GLY A 154 -12.65 10.62 -13.21
C GLY A 154 -12.26 9.93 -11.91
N SER A 155 -12.99 8.85 -11.62
CA SER A 155 -12.69 7.95 -10.52
C SER A 155 -11.82 6.80 -11.01
N TYR A 156 -10.62 6.69 -10.47
CA TYR A 156 -9.67 5.63 -10.77
C TYR A 156 -9.66 4.62 -9.64
N THR A 157 -9.77 3.34 -9.96
CA THR A 157 -9.75 2.25 -8.98
C THR A 157 -8.56 1.35 -9.24
N CYS A 158 -7.68 1.25 -8.25
CA CYS A 158 -6.66 0.23 -8.19
C CYS A 158 -7.28 -1.06 -7.67
N ASN A 159 -7.09 -2.17 -8.39
CA ASN A 159 -7.52 -3.49 -8.01
C ASN A 159 -6.28 -4.38 -7.90
N ALA A 160 -5.95 -4.82 -6.70
CA ALA A 160 -4.82 -5.68 -6.41
C ALA A 160 -5.29 -7.10 -6.09
N TYR A 161 -4.60 -8.12 -6.60
CA TYR A 161 -5.01 -9.51 -6.41
C TYR A 161 -3.85 -10.49 -6.42
N ARG A 162 -4.03 -11.62 -5.73
CA ARG A 162 -3.10 -12.76 -5.68
C ARG A 162 -3.89 -14.05 -5.51
N GLY A 163 -3.96 -14.86 -6.57
CA GLY A 163 -4.87 -16.01 -6.60
C GLY A 163 -6.32 -15.52 -6.58
N SER A 164 -7.12 -16.04 -5.65
CA SER A 164 -8.52 -15.61 -5.43
C SER A 164 -8.65 -14.45 -4.45
N ASN A 165 -7.59 -14.09 -3.70
CA ASN A 165 -7.61 -12.94 -2.80
C ASN A 165 -7.49 -11.64 -3.60
N SER A 166 -8.37 -10.67 -3.36
CA SER A 166 -8.37 -9.38 -4.04
C SER A 166 -8.82 -8.23 -3.15
N VAL A 167 -8.23 -7.06 -3.32
CA VAL A 167 -8.63 -5.80 -2.68
C VAL A 167 -8.65 -4.66 -3.68
N SER A 168 -9.45 -3.64 -3.42
CA SER A 168 -9.57 -2.48 -4.29
C SER A 168 -9.68 -1.18 -3.51
N ALA A 169 -9.13 -0.10 -4.06
CA ALA A 169 -9.28 1.24 -3.52
C ALA A 169 -9.40 2.24 -4.67
N SER A 170 -10.13 3.34 -4.43
CA SER A 170 -10.45 4.34 -5.46
C SER A 170 -9.93 5.72 -5.08
N THR A 171 -9.54 6.49 -6.08
CA THR A 171 -9.15 7.90 -5.98
C THR A 171 -9.87 8.73 -7.05
N LYS A 172 -10.06 10.01 -6.78
CA LYS A 172 -10.60 10.96 -7.76
C LYS A 172 -9.48 11.79 -8.37
N VAL A 173 -9.40 11.82 -9.70
CA VAL A 173 -8.48 12.69 -10.44
C VAL A 173 -9.25 13.89 -10.98
N LYS A 174 -8.73 15.08 -10.70
CA LYS A 174 -9.19 16.37 -11.24
C LYS A 174 -8.07 16.98 -12.08
N VAL A 175 -8.41 17.48 -13.27
CA VAL A 175 -7.46 18.13 -14.17
C VAL A 175 -7.82 19.61 -14.27
N ILE A 176 -6.88 20.47 -13.87
CA ILE A 176 -7.10 21.92 -13.80
C ILE A 176 -6.22 22.64 -14.82
N LYS A 177 -6.71 23.72 -15.42
CA LYS A 177 -5.95 24.48 -16.43
C LYS A 177 -4.90 25.40 -15.82
N SER A 178 -5.15 25.84 -14.60
CA SER A 178 -4.30 26.73 -13.83
C SER A 178 -4.41 26.35 -12.36
N ARG A 179 -3.34 26.56 -11.59
CA ARG A 179 -3.41 26.38 -10.13
C ARG A 179 -4.42 27.40 -9.60
N PRO A 180 -5.21 27.06 -8.56
CA PRO A 180 -5.92 28.08 -7.81
C PRO A 180 -4.89 29.15 -7.42
N GLU A 181 -5.20 30.43 -7.66
CA GLU A 181 -4.38 31.50 -7.12
C GLU A 181 -4.25 31.24 -5.62
N ALA A 182 -3.01 31.17 -5.14
CA ALA A 182 -2.76 31.11 -3.71
C ALA A 182 -3.50 32.31 -3.13
N VAL A 183 -4.47 32.08 -2.25
CA VAL A 183 -5.10 33.17 -1.51
C VAL A 183 -3.96 33.83 -0.76
N ASP A 184 -3.57 35.01 -1.24
CA ASP A 184 -2.56 35.81 -0.60
C ASP A 184 -3.13 36.28 0.74
N LEU A 185 -2.75 35.58 1.80
CA LEU A 185 -3.16 35.92 3.17
C LEU A 185 -2.62 37.30 3.58
N THR A 186 -1.66 37.87 2.85
CA THR A 186 -1.20 39.25 3.10
C THR A 186 -2.19 40.30 2.59
N THR A 187 -3.11 39.96 1.68
CA THR A 187 -4.16 40.88 1.20
C THR A 187 -5.46 40.84 2.03
N GLN A 188 -5.54 40.06 3.12
CA GLN A 188 -6.71 39.99 4.03
C GLN A 188 -6.40 40.33 5.50
N CYS A 189 -5.22 40.89 5.75
CA CYS A 189 -4.80 41.28 7.07
C CYS A 189 -5.55 42.58 7.47
N VAL A 190 -6.56 42.47 8.34
CA VAL A 190 -7.40 43.58 8.83
C VAL A 190 -7.33 43.62 10.35
N ASP A 191 -6.99 44.78 10.89
CA ASP A 191 -6.93 44.97 12.34
C ASP A 191 -8.31 44.79 12.99
N GLN A 192 -8.33 44.24 14.20
CA GLN A 192 -9.53 43.97 14.98
C GLN A 192 -9.63 44.96 16.16
N PRO A 193 -10.09 46.21 15.93
CA PRO A 193 -10.07 47.28 16.94
C PRO A 193 -10.97 47.00 18.15
N HIS A 194 -11.91 46.04 18.03
CA HIS A 194 -12.75 45.59 19.13
C HIS A 194 -12.03 44.67 20.12
N LEU A 195 -10.89 44.08 19.72
CA LEU A 195 -10.13 43.12 20.53
C LEU A 195 -8.77 43.65 20.96
N ALA A 196 -8.19 44.61 20.22
CA ALA A 196 -6.90 45.21 20.55
C ALA A 196 -6.80 46.66 20.08
N ASN A 197 -6.00 47.47 20.80
CA ASN A 197 -5.61 48.80 20.36
C ASN A 197 -4.23 48.71 19.68
N CYS A 198 -4.23 48.75 18.34
CA CYS A 198 -3.03 48.47 17.55
C CYS A 198 -1.95 49.55 17.65
N ASP A 199 -2.32 50.80 17.93
CA ASP A 199 -1.35 51.86 18.21
C ASP A 199 -0.54 51.53 19.48
N LEU A 200 -1.20 51.02 20.53
CA LEU A 200 -0.52 50.61 21.76
C LEU A 200 0.36 49.37 21.54
N ILE A 201 -0.10 48.39 20.75
CA ILE A 201 0.68 47.18 20.43
C ILE A 201 1.94 47.55 19.65
N ILE A 202 1.85 48.47 18.69
CA ILE A 202 2.99 49.02 17.95
C ILE A 202 3.94 49.77 18.90
N GLN A 203 3.43 50.70 19.70
CA GLN A 203 4.24 51.51 20.62
C GLN A 203 4.95 50.65 21.68
N ALA A 204 4.31 49.57 22.12
CA ALA A 204 4.87 48.60 23.06
C ALA A 204 5.81 47.57 22.39
N GLN A 205 6.05 47.67 21.07
CA GLN A 205 6.90 46.75 20.29
C GLN A 205 6.46 45.28 20.38
N LEU A 206 5.15 45.04 20.51
CA LEU A 206 4.58 43.70 20.70
C LEU A 206 4.22 42.99 19.39
N CYS A 207 4.57 43.56 18.24
CA CYS A 207 4.25 42.99 16.92
C CYS A 207 4.97 41.67 16.60
N THR A 208 6.00 41.29 17.37
CA THR A 208 6.64 39.96 17.26
C THR A 208 5.92 38.88 18.07
N ASN A 209 4.99 39.26 18.95
CA ASN A 209 4.17 38.34 19.71
C ASN A 209 2.99 37.88 18.85
N GLU A 210 2.91 36.57 18.58
CA GLU A 210 1.90 35.97 17.71
C GLU A 210 0.45 36.26 18.16
N TYR A 211 0.21 36.32 19.48
CA TYR A 211 -1.10 36.61 20.03
C TYR A 211 -1.53 38.07 19.79
N TYR A 212 -0.63 39.05 19.96
CA TYR A 212 -0.98 40.45 19.73
C TYR A 212 -1.00 40.82 18.24
N SER A 213 -0.03 40.28 17.48
CA SER A 213 0.07 40.50 16.04
C SER A 213 -1.08 39.85 15.25
N SER A 214 -1.74 38.80 15.76
CA SER A 214 -2.93 38.25 15.11
C SER A 214 -4.13 39.20 15.11
N PHE A 215 -4.26 40.08 16.12
CA PHE A 215 -5.35 41.07 16.19
C PHE A 215 -4.99 42.40 15.51
N CYS A 216 -3.71 42.73 15.44
CA CYS A 216 -3.18 43.96 14.85
C CYS A 216 -2.34 43.67 13.60
N CYS A 217 -2.79 42.71 12.82
CA CYS A 217 -2.06 42.15 11.70
C CYS A 217 -1.62 43.24 10.71
N ALA A 218 -2.53 44.13 10.28
CA ALA A 218 -2.24 45.11 9.23
C ALA A 218 -1.22 46.13 9.75
N SER A 219 -1.50 46.65 10.95
CA SER A 219 -0.63 47.55 11.71
C SER A 219 0.77 46.97 11.91
N CYS A 220 0.88 45.72 12.36
CA CYS A 220 2.16 45.06 12.64
C CYS A 220 2.93 44.66 11.38
N SER A 221 2.25 44.36 10.26
CA SER A 221 2.89 44.05 8.98
C SER A 221 3.61 45.25 8.36
N GLN A 222 3.19 46.47 8.70
CA GLN A 222 3.76 47.73 8.21
C GLN A 222 4.73 48.37 9.22
N TYR A 223 4.82 47.83 10.45
CA TYR A 223 5.69 48.36 11.48
C TYR A 223 7.14 47.94 11.26
N GLN A 224 8.03 48.92 11.06
CA GLN A 224 9.48 48.73 11.13
C GLN A 224 9.96 49.24 12.50
N PRO A 225 10.63 48.42 13.33
CA PRO A 225 11.21 48.89 14.57
C PRO A 225 12.26 49.96 14.26
N GLN A 226 12.20 51.10 14.95
CA GLN A 226 13.26 52.11 14.83
C GLN A 226 14.54 51.54 15.45
N ASP A 227 15.59 51.39 14.64
CA ASP A 227 16.94 51.16 15.12
C ASP A 227 17.33 52.29 16.06
N ASN A 228 17.55 51.97 17.33
CA ASN A 228 18.05 52.90 18.32
C ASN A 228 19.56 53.07 18.10
N PRO A 229 20.08 54.27 17.74
CA PRO A 229 21.50 54.46 17.49
C PRO A 229 22.22 54.64 18.84
N SER A 230 22.60 53.54 19.48
CA SER A 230 23.54 53.56 20.62
C SER A 230 24.80 52.77 20.31
N HIS A 231 25.62 53.34 19.42
CA HIS A 231 27.06 53.10 19.37
C HIS A 231 27.78 54.40 18.96
N GLN A 232 27.93 55.31 19.93
CA GLN A 232 29.06 56.24 19.99
C GLN A 232 29.46 56.48 21.46
N GLN A 233 30.48 55.76 21.91
CA GLN A 233 31.44 56.14 22.94
C GLN A 233 32.77 55.51 22.47
N GLY A 234 33.86 56.21 22.20
CA GLY A 234 34.29 57.48 22.78
C GLY A 234 34.88 57.21 24.14
#